data_AF-A0A8J9TLD1-F1
#
_entry.id   AF-A0A8J9TLD1-F1
#
_cell.length_a   1.000
_cell.length_b   1.000
_cell.length_c   1.000
_cell.angle_alpha   90.00
_cell.angle_beta   90.00
_cell.angle_gamma   90.00
#
_symmetry.space_group_name_H-M   'P 1'
#
loop_
_entity.id
_entity.type
_entity.pdbx_description
1 polymer ?
#
loop_
_entity_poly.entity_id
_entity_poly.type
_entity_poly.pdbx_seq_one_letter_code
_entity_poly.pdbx_strand_id
1 'polypeptide(L)'
;MTETSFYVSSGNPELDTEDDHTSSSWEELRQGYDCAETAGIQTNKLVSLTNSPLTEPFQVLEEAQKLFHIALPSVLIQFSLFFIFPMSASAVGRNVGTVELAAFSLGSFIGNLTCLSIMEGALTAADTLMPRAFGTGQYEEVGRIAIRGTVVCLCLLLPPIIPLCGYGGWILETLGQDPDASQLAETWIRVYFLGVFPNLGFRILLRFLLCQHQPWPMVISSAVPCFLLHPILLRHLVPTMGLEGSALAIVLTQWISLFLLIAILVVKPMHKSETWPGLSWLYVKEALAVGPSLKFLHLSVGGIMSMNEWWFFEIM
;
A
#
# COMPACT_ATOMS: atom_id res chain seq x y z
N MET A 1 -15.02 40.95 66.12
CA MET A 1 -13.67 41.16 66.64
C MET A 1 -12.72 41.13 65.45
N THR A 2 -12.34 42.33 65.00
CA THR A 2 -10.98 42.75 64.62
C THR A 2 -10.13 41.83 63.71
N GLU A 3 -9.99 42.28 62.46
CA GLU A 3 -8.75 42.71 61.77
C GLU A 3 -7.45 41.88 61.79
N THR A 4 -7.00 41.58 60.56
CA THR A 4 -5.83 42.14 59.84
C THR A 4 -4.38 41.90 60.30
N SER A 5 -3.62 41.36 59.33
CA SER A 5 -2.22 41.66 58.93
C SER A 5 -1.04 41.22 59.80
N PHE A 6 0.03 40.72 59.15
CA PHE A 6 1.31 41.44 58.97
C PHE A 6 2.35 40.58 58.19
N TYR A 7 2.71 41.03 56.97
CA TYR A 7 4.05 41.35 56.40
C TYR A 7 5.32 41.00 57.23
N VAL A 8 6.57 40.74 56.74
CA VAL A 8 7.23 40.62 55.42
C VAL A 8 8.73 40.28 55.63
N SER A 9 9.46 39.96 54.54
CA SER A 9 10.94 40.11 54.36
C SER A 9 11.86 39.09 55.04
N SER A 10 13.05 38.71 54.56
CA SER A 10 13.84 38.85 53.32
C SER A 10 15.23 38.29 53.69
N GLY A 11 15.91 37.56 52.81
CA GLY A 11 17.31 37.20 53.03
C GLY A 11 17.85 36.22 52.00
N ASN A 12 18.54 36.76 50.99
CA ASN A 12 19.49 36.05 50.14
C ASN A 12 20.86 36.73 50.35
N PRO A 13 21.97 35.98 50.48
CA PRO A 13 22.98 35.93 49.41
C PRO A 13 23.69 34.55 49.37
N GLU A 14 24.44 34.06 48.39
CA GLU A 14 25.18 34.56 47.22
C GLU A 14 25.64 33.28 46.49
N LEU A 15 25.63 33.26 45.15
CA LEU A 15 26.60 32.56 44.30
C LEU A 15 26.28 32.91 42.85
N ASP A 16 26.99 33.94 42.38
CA ASP A 16 27.09 34.36 40.99
C ASP A 16 27.74 33.30 40.10
N THR A 17 27.58 33.53 38.80
CA THR A 17 28.38 33.05 37.65
C THR A 17 27.78 31.92 36.82
N GLU A 18 26.76 32.23 36.01
CA GLU A 18 26.69 31.78 34.60
C GLU A 18 25.57 32.54 33.83
N ASP A 19 25.92 32.95 32.61
CA ASP A 19 25.03 33.27 31.47
C ASP A 19 24.38 34.66 31.29
N ASP A 20 25.22 35.65 31.02
CA ASP A 20 24.86 36.93 30.34
C ASP A 20 24.41 36.74 28.86
N HIS A 21 24.40 35.51 28.35
CA HIS A 21 23.87 35.17 27.02
C HIS A 21 22.37 34.83 27.00
N THR A 22 21.77 34.59 28.17
CA THR A 22 20.34 34.23 28.24
C THR A 22 19.42 35.44 28.27
N SER A 23 19.88 36.61 28.75
CA SER A 23 19.09 37.84 28.84
C SER A 23 18.69 38.38 27.45
N SER A 24 19.62 38.39 26.49
CA SER A 24 19.37 38.83 25.11
C SER A 24 18.39 37.91 24.36
N SER A 25 18.42 36.61 24.63
CA SER A 25 17.50 35.62 24.06
C SER A 25 16.06 35.84 24.55
N TRP A 26 15.88 36.18 25.82
CA TRP A 26 14.57 36.51 26.38
C TRP A 26 14.01 37.85 25.88
N GLU A 27 14.87 38.81 25.55
CA GLU A 27 14.47 40.09 24.95
C GLU A 27 14.12 39.95 23.45
N GLU A 28 14.87 39.15 22.69
CA GLU A 28 14.55 38.79 21.30
C GLU A 28 13.24 37.98 21.21
N LEU A 29 13.00 37.06 22.14
CA LEU A 29 11.74 36.31 22.23
C LEU A 29 10.57 37.22 22.62
N ARG A 30 10.77 38.22 23.50
CA ARG A 30 9.76 39.25 23.81
C ARG A 30 9.46 40.14 22.63
N GLN A 31 10.48 40.60 21.89
CA GLN A 31 10.30 41.37 20.67
C GLN A 31 9.58 40.58 19.58
N GLY A 32 9.85 39.27 19.45
CA GLY A 32 9.12 38.37 18.56
C GLY A 32 7.64 38.19 18.98
N TYR A 33 7.37 38.18 20.29
CA TYR A 33 6.00 38.09 20.84
C TYR A 33 5.21 39.39 20.60
N ASP A 34 5.81 40.56 20.87
CA ASP A 34 5.19 41.87 20.66
C ASP A 34 4.98 42.18 19.16
N CYS A 35 5.87 41.68 18.28
CA CYS A 35 5.74 41.77 16.83
C CYS A 35 4.64 40.83 16.28
N ALA A 36 4.41 39.68 16.93
CA ALA A 36 3.30 38.80 16.62
C ALA A 36 1.95 39.35 17.10
N GLU A 37 1.92 40.11 18.20
CA GLU A 37 0.73 40.75 18.74
C GLU A 37 0.28 41.96 17.90
N THR A 38 1.23 42.69 17.29
CA THR A 38 0.94 43.77 16.33
C THR A 38 0.50 43.28 14.95
N ALA A 39 0.80 42.02 14.60
CA ALA A 39 0.34 41.35 13.37
C ALA A 39 -1.02 40.64 13.56
N GLY A 40 -2.01 41.33 14.12
CA GLY A 40 -3.35 40.85 14.53
C GLY A 40 -4.25 40.17 13.47
N ILE A 41 -3.70 39.68 12.36
CA ILE A 41 -4.38 38.97 11.28
C ILE A 41 -4.23 37.43 11.40
N GLN A 42 -3.26 36.90 12.16
CA GLN A 42 -3.08 35.44 12.30
C GLN A 42 -3.48 34.84 13.65
N THR A 43 -3.41 35.60 14.74
CA THR A 43 -3.86 35.14 16.07
C THR A 43 -5.35 34.88 16.11
N ASN A 44 -6.19 35.74 15.52
CA ASN A 44 -7.64 35.51 15.47
C ASN A 44 -8.03 34.25 14.69
N LYS A 45 -7.29 33.87 13.64
CA LYS A 45 -7.61 32.68 12.85
C LYS A 45 -7.19 31.39 13.57
N LEU A 46 -6.02 31.39 14.21
CA LEU A 46 -5.56 30.27 15.05
C LEU A 46 -6.41 30.13 16.32
N VAL A 47 -6.74 31.23 16.99
CA VAL A 47 -7.65 31.26 18.15
C VAL A 47 -9.08 30.87 17.75
N SER A 48 -9.55 31.21 16.54
CA SER A 48 -10.85 30.73 16.04
C SER A 48 -10.88 29.22 15.74
N LEU A 49 -9.73 28.64 15.37
CA LEU A 49 -9.58 27.19 15.17
C LEU A 49 -9.44 26.44 16.51
N THR A 50 -8.88 27.09 17.54
CA THR A 50 -8.82 26.55 18.91
C THR A 50 -10.15 26.68 19.66
N ASN A 51 -10.93 27.72 19.35
CA ASN A 51 -12.23 28.01 19.97
C ASN A 51 -13.43 27.43 19.22
N SER A 52 -13.23 26.75 18.07
CA SER A 52 -14.29 25.90 17.54
C SER A 52 -14.50 24.76 18.54
N PRO A 53 -15.73 24.54 19.05
CA PRO A 53 -15.98 23.39 19.90
C PRO A 53 -15.54 22.13 19.14
N LEU A 54 -14.49 21.45 19.60
CA LEU A 54 -14.09 20.11 19.16
C LEU A 54 -15.12 19.04 19.62
N THR A 55 -16.39 19.41 19.68
CA THR A 55 -17.48 18.68 20.33
C THR A 55 -18.72 18.70 19.45
N GLU A 56 -18.56 18.42 18.15
CA GLU A 56 -19.57 17.57 17.52
C GLU A 56 -19.54 16.25 18.31
N PRO A 57 -20.64 15.80 18.94
CA PRO A 57 -20.62 14.53 19.65
C PRO A 57 -20.24 13.46 18.62
N PHE A 58 -19.07 12.85 18.79
CA PHE A 58 -18.59 11.78 17.92
C PHE A 58 -19.67 10.68 17.89
N GLN A 59 -20.47 10.69 16.82
CA GLN A 59 -21.56 9.73 16.67
C GLN A 59 -20.91 8.41 16.24
N VAL A 60 -20.42 7.66 17.23
CA VAL A 60 -19.68 6.40 17.05
C VAL A 60 -20.37 5.50 16.02
N LEU A 61 -21.70 5.46 16.04
CA LEU A 61 -22.49 4.62 15.15
C LEU A 61 -22.46 5.09 13.69
N GLU A 62 -22.58 6.39 13.43
CA GLU A 62 -22.53 6.92 12.06
C GLU A 62 -21.14 6.77 11.45
N GLU A 63 -20.10 7.03 12.24
CA GLU A 63 -18.73 6.83 11.80
C GLU A 63 -18.40 5.35 11.59
N ALA A 64 -18.83 4.48 12.51
CA ALA A 64 -18.70 3.04 12.35
C ALA A 64 -19.41 2.56 11.07
N GLN A 65 -20.59 3.09 10.76
CA GLN A 65 -21.31 2.75 9.54
C GLN A 65 -20.57 3.19 8.27
N LYS A 66 -19.98 4.39 8.28
CA LYS A 66 -19.14 4.88 7.16
C LYS A 66 -17.89 4.04 6.98
N LEU A 67 -17.20 3.71 8.08
CA LEU A 67 -16.03 2.82 8.06
C LEU A 67 -16.38 1.43 7.54
N PHE A 68 -17.52 0.88 7.98
CA PHE A 68 -17.99 -0.42 7.51
C PHE A 68 -18.28 -0.41 6.01
N HIS A 69 -18.82 0.69 5.48
CA HIS A 69 -19.07 0.84 4.04
C HIS A 69 -17.79 0.82 3.19
N ILE A 70 -16.63 1.15 3.75
CA ILE A 70 -15.33 1.10 3.05
C ILE A 70 -14.59 -0.21 3.34
N ALA A 71 -14.64 -0.69 4.58
CA ALA A 71 -13.99 -1.90 5.03
C ALA A 71 -14.58 -3.16 4.36
N LEU A 72 -15.92 -3.26 4.29
CA LEU A 72 -16.58 -4.43 3.71
C LEU A 72 -16.18 -4.66 2.24
N PRO A 73 -16.23 -3.65 1.34
CA PRO A 73 -15.70 -3.78 -0.01
C PRO A 73 -14.22 -4.18 -0.06
N SER A 74 -13.39 -3.63 0.84
CA SER A 74 -11.95 -3.92 0.88
C SER A 74 -11.71 -5.39 1.21
N VAL A 75 -12.46 -5.96 2.16
CA VAL A 75 -12.42 -7.39 2.48
C VAL A 75 -12.86 -8.23 1.30
N LEU A 76 -13.94 -7.86 0.61
CA LEU A 76 -14.42 -8.59 -0.58
C LEU A 76 -13.39 -8.59 -1.72
N ILE A 77 -12.70 -7.48 -1.93
CA ILE A 77 -11.63 -7.37 -2.93
C ILE A 77 -10.49 -8.33 -2.58
N GLN A 78 -9.97 -8.24 -1.35
CA GLN A 78 -8.86 -9.09 -0.92
C GLN A 78 -9.23 -10.57 -0.93
N PHE A 79 -10.42 -10.91 -0.44
CA PHE A 79 -10.94 -12.27 -0.51
C PHE A 79 -10.96 -12.78 -1.96
N SER A 80 -11.50 -11.99 -2.90
CA SER A 80 -11.54 -12.37 -4.31
C SER A 80 -10.15 -12.59 -4.89
N LEU A 81 -9.17 -11.74 -4.56
CA LEU A 81 -7.80 -11.86 -5.08
C LEU A 81 -7.08 -13.10 -4.53
N PHE A 82 -7.20 -13.39 -3.24
CA PHE A 82 -6.56 -14.56 -2.62
C PHE A 82 -7.26 -15.87 -2.96
N PHE A 83 -8.58 -15.87 -3.13
CA PHE A 83 -9.37 -17.08 -3.40
C PHE A 83 -9.03 -17.74 -4.76
N ILE A 84 -8.43 -16.99 -5.69
CA ILE A 84 -7.93 -17.49 -6.97
C ILE A 84 -6.93 -18.65 -6.79
N PHE A 85 -6.03 -18.57 -5.80
CA PHE A 85 -4.98 -19.58 -5.61
C PHE A 85 -5.51 -20.92 -5.09
N PRO A 86 -6.34 -20.98 -4.02
CA PRO A 86 -6.96 -22.24 -3.60
C PRO A 86 -7.85 -22.89 -4.68
N MET A 87 -8.57 -22.10 -5.49
CA MET A 87 -9.34 -22.64 -6.61
C MET A 87 -8.43 -23.32 -7.64
N SER A 88 -7.31 -22.69 -7.97
CA SER A 88 -6.31 -23.24 -8.88
C SER A 88 -5.66 -24.51 -8.30
N ALA A 89 -5.26 -24.50 -7.03
CA ALA A 89 -4.72 -25.66 -6.33
C ALA A 89 -5.70 -26.84 -6.35
N SER A 90 -6.98 -26.58 -6.04
CA SER A 90 -8.02 -27.60 -6.06
C SER A 90 -8.21 -28.20 -7.46
N ALA A 91 -8.16 -27.38 -8.51
CA ALA A 91 -8.26 -27.86 -9.89
C ALA A 91 -7.05 -28.72 -10.30
N VAL A 92 -5.83 -28.29 -9.96
CA VAL A 92 -4.61 -29.08 -10.24
C VAL A 92 -4.65 -30.43 -9.52
N GLY A 93 -4.98 -30.43 -8.24
CA GLY A 93 -5.05 -31.66 -7.44
C GLY A 93 -6.13 -32.64 -7.90
N ARG A 94 -7.25 -32.13 -8.43
CA ARG A 94 -8.34 -32.98 -8.95
C ARG A 94 -8.05 -33.57 -10.33
N ASN A 95 -7.37 -32.82 -11.19
CA ASN A 95 -7.32 -33.12 -12.63
C ASN A 95 -5.95 -33.60 -13.13
N VAL A 96 -4.87 -33.37 -12.39
CA VAL A 96 -3.50 -33.63 -12.86
C VAL A 96 -2.83 -34.67 -11.98
N GLY A 97 -2.58 -34.34 -10.70
CA GLY A 97 -1.88 -35.25 -9.79
C GLY A 97 -1.35 -34.58 -8.54
N THR A 98 -0.74 -35.39 -7.67
CA THR A 98 -0.19 -34.94 -6.39
C THR A 98 1.18 -34.28 -6.53
N VAL A 99 1.98 -34.72 -7.51
CA VAL A 99 3.32 -34.15 -7.77
C VAL A 99 3.18 -32.73 -8.33
N GLU A 100 2.24 -32.53 -9.24
CA GLU A 100 1.94 -31.23 -9.83
C GLU A 100 1.29 -30.29 -8.82
N LEU A 101 0.49 -30.81 -7.88
CA LEU A 101 -0.02 -30.02 -6.77
C LEU A 101 1.09 -29.56 -5.81
N ALA A 102 2.08 -30.44 -5.54
CA ALA A 102 3.26 -30.07 -4.77
C ALA A 102 4.06 -28.98 -5.50
N ALA A 103 4.30 -29.15 -6.80
CA ALA A 103 4.95 -28.14 -7.64
C ALA A 103 4.19 -26.80 -7.67
N PHE A 104 2.85 -26.83 -7.78
CA PHE A 104 2.00 -25.64 -7.70
C PHE A 104 2.19 -24.90 -6.36
N SER A 105 2.18 -25.67 -5.27
CA SER A 105 2.30 -25.11 -3.91
C SER A 105 3.67 -24.48 -3.72
N LEU A 106 4.73 -25.16 -4.16
CA LEU A 106 6.11 -24.65 -4.13
C LEU A 106 6.29 -23.40 -5.00
N GLY A 107 5.72 -23.39 -6.20
CA GLY A 107 5.73 -22.23 -7.09
C GLY A 107 4.97 -21.03 -6.51
N SER A 108 3.79 -21.28 -5.95
CA SER A 108 2.97 -20.25 -5.29
C SER A 108 3.67 -19.67 -4.06
N PHE A 109 4.31 -20.53 -3.26
CA PHE A 109 5.13 -20.16 -2.11
C PHE A 109 6.28 -19.21 -2.52
N ILE A 110 7.06 -19.58 -3.54
CA ILE A 110 8.13 -18.70 -4.07
C ILE A 110 7.54 -17.40 -4.60
N GLY A 111 6.40 -17.44 -5.29
CA GLY A 111 5.69 -16.25 -5.77
C GLY A 111 5.23 -15.33 -4.63
N ASN A 112 4.75 -15.89 -3.52
CA ASN A 112 4.34 -15.13 -2.33
C ASN A 112 5.55 -14.45 -1.70
N LEU A 113 6.62 -15.21 -1.44
CA LEU A 113 7.85 -14.71 -0.83
C LEU A 113 8.52 -13.62 -1.66
N THR A 114 8.65 -13.83 -2.97
CA THR A 114 9.48 -12.94 -3.80
C THR A 114 8.69 -11.83 -4.50
N CYS A 115 7.42 -12.06 -4.82
CA CYS A 115 6.62 -11.09 -5.56
C CYS A 115 5.57 -10.42 -4.67
N LEU A 116 4.66 -11.19 -4.07
CA LEU A 116 3.54 -10.57 -3.34
C LEU A 116 4.01 -9.82 -2.09
N SER A 117 4.94 -10.40 -1.32
CA SER A 117 5.44 -9.78 -0.10
C SER A 117 6.16 -8.45 -0.38
N ILE A 118 7.05 -8.41 -1.39
CA ILE A 118 7.80 -7.22 -1.77
C ILE A 118 6.84 -6.16 -2.32
N MET A 119 5.87 -6.58 -3.14
CA MET A 119 4.87 -5.68 -3.68
C MET A 119 3.99 -5.06 -2.60
N GLU A 120 3.38 -5.85 -1.73
CA GLU A 120 2.55 -5.33 -0.64
C GLU A 120 3.36 -4.51 0.35
N GLY A 121 4.56 -4.98 0.73
CA GLY A 121 5.50 -4.26 1.57
C GLY A 121 5.87 -2.90 0.99
N ALA A 122 6.20 -2.82 -0.29
CA ALA A 122 6.54 -1.55 -0.94
C ALA A 122 5.32 -0.61 -1.05
N LEU A 123 4.12 -1.16 -1.28
CA LEU A 123 2.89 -0.40 -1.41
C LEU A 123 2.31 0.09 -0.07
N THR A 124 2.77 -0.41 1.08
CA THR A 124 2.42 0.18 2.39
C THR A 124 2.79 1.67 2.50
N ALA A 125 3.87 2.08 1.82
CA ALA A 125 4.24 3.50 1.73
C ALA A 125 3.15 4.31 0.99
N ALA A 126 2.55 3.75 -0.05
CA ALA A 126 1.43 4.36 -0.76
C ALA A 126 0.16 4.44 0.09
N ASP A 127 -0.11 3.43 0.93
CA ASP A 127 -1.24 3.43 1.88
C ASP A 127 -1.17 4.59 2.87
N THR A 128 0.03 5.10 3.16
CA THR A 128 0.23 6.28 4.02
C THR A 128 0.23 7.58 3.22
N LEU A 129 0.98 7.63 2.11
CA LEU A 129 1.22 8.87 1.38
C LEU A 129 0.00 9.33 0.56
N MET A 130 -0.75 8.40 -0.05
CA MET A 130 -1.91 8.76 -0.89
C MET A 130 -3.05 9.40 -0.07
N PRO A 131 -3.52 8.80 1.04
CA PRO A 131 -4.57 9.43 1.86
C PRO A 131 -4.10 10.75 2.49
N ARG A 132 -2.80 10.87 2.84
CA ARG A 132 -2.23 12.13 3.34
C ARG A 132 -2.27 13.24 2.30
N ALA A 133 -1.86 12.95 1.07
CA ALA A 133 -1.94 13.91 -0.04
C ALA A 133 -3.39 14.29 -0.33
N PHE A 134 -4.30 13.31 -0.33
CA PHE A 134 -5.73 13.55 -0.54
C PHE A 134 -6.37 14.42 0.55
N GLY A 135 -6.06 14.14 1.83
CA GLY A 135 -6.58 14.89 2.97
C GLY A 135 -6.04 16.32 3.10
N THR A 136 -4.86 16.60 2.55
CA THR A 136 -4.26 17.95 2.49
C THR A 136 -4.66 18.74 1.24
N GLY A 137 -5.54 18.19 0.39
CA GLY A 137 -6.00 18.83 -0.84
C GLY A 137 -5.00 18.78 -2.01
N GLN A 138 -3.89 18.06 -1.88
CA GLN A 138 -2.89 17.89 -2.94
C GLN A 138 -3.27 16.72 -3.86
N TYR A 139 -4.39 16.84 -4.58
CA TYR A 139 -4.93 15.75 -5.38
C TYR A 139 -3.98 15.26 -6.48
N GLU A 140 -3.25 16.17 -7.15
CA GLU A 140 -2.28 15.80 -8.18
C GLU A 140 -1.12 14.93 -7.65
N GLU A 141 -0.74 15.09 -6.37
CA GLU A 141 0.33 14.30 -5.76
C GLU A 141 -0.08 12.84 -5.59
N VAL A 142 -1.38 12.54 -5.44
CA VAL A 142 -1.89 11.16 -5.35
C VAL A 142 -1.57 10.38 -6.63
N GLY A 143 -1.77 10.99 -7.80
CA GLY A 143 -1.38 10.40 -9.08
C GLY A 143 0.14 10.26 -9.25
N ARG A 144 0.93 11.25 -8.77
CA ARG A 144 2.40 11.16 -8.79
C ARG A 144 2.91 10.05 -7.90
N ILE A 145 2.32 9.86 -6.72
CA ILE A 145 2.64 8.74 -5.81
C ILE A 145 2.29 7.40 -6.48
N ALA A 146 1.18 7.29 -7.21
CA ALA A 146 0.82 6.06 -7.92
C ALA A 146 1.86 5.67 -8.99
N ILE A 147 2.29 6.64 -9.81
CA ILE A 147 3.34 6.42 -10.83
C ILE A 147 4.67 6.04 -10.16
N ARG A 148 5.09 6.79 -9.14
CA ARG A 148 6.30 6.52 -8.37
C ARG A 148 6.28 5.14 -7.74
N GLY A 149 5.17 4.77 -7.09
CA GLY A 149 4.98 3.46 -6.49
C GLY A 149 5.08 2.35 -7.53
N THR A 150 4.50 2.53 -8.71
CA THR A 150 4.59 1.55 -9.81
C THR A 150 6.04 1.30 -10.20
N VAL A 151 6.80 2.38 -10.47
CA VAL A 151 8.19 2.25 -10.94
C VAL A 151 9.10 1.70 -9.83
N VAL A 152 8.96 2.20 -8.60
CA VAL A 152 9.77 1.71 -7.47
C VAL A 152 9.48 0.23 -7.18
N CYS A 153 8.21 -0.19 -7.17
CA CYS A 153 7.86 -1.60 -7.00
C CYS A 153 8.43 -2.46 -8.13
N LEU A 154 8.32 -2.04 -9.40
CA LEU A 154 8.91 -2.78 -10.52
C LEU A 154 10.43 -2.94 -10.36
N CYS A 155 11.14 -1.87 -9.98
CA CYS A 155 12.58 -1.94 -9.73
C CYS A 155 12.95 -2.89 -8.59
N LEU A 156 12.11 -3.02 -7.56
CA LEU A 156 12.31 -3.94 -6.44
C LEU A 156 11.96 -5.39 -6.78
N LEU A 157 11.02 -5.61 -7.69
CA LEU A 157 10.56 -6.94 -8.12
C LEU A 157 11.49 -7.58 -9.16
N LEU A 158 12.16 -6.81 -10.02
CA LEU A 158 13.04 -7.36 -11.05
C LEU A 158 14.21 -8.21 -10.50
N PRO A 159 14.97 -7.78 -9.46
CA PRO A 159 16.09 -8.54 -8.94
C PRO A 159 15.78 -9.99 -8.51
N PRO A 160 14.68 -10.29 -7.79
CA PRO A 160 14.32 -11.67 -7.47
C PRO A 160 13.69 -12.44 -8.64
N ILE A 161 12.94 -11.78 -9.53
CA ILE A 161 12.23 -12.44 -10.64
C ILE A 161 13.21 -13.03 -11.67
N ILE A 162 14.24 -12.26 -12.05
CA ILE A 162 15.20 -12.65 -13.09
C ILE A 162 15.89 -14.00 -12.80
N PRO A 163 16.53 -14.23 -11.63
CA PRO A 163 17.17 -15.50 -11.34
C PRO A 163 16.16 -16.64 -11.20
N LEU A 164 14.97 -16.38 -10.66
CA LEU A 164 13.92 -17.41 -10.51
C LEU A 164 13.36 -17.88 -11.86
N CYS A 165 13.28 -17.01 -12.87
CA CYS A 165 12.88 -17.41 -14.23
C CYS A 165 13.89 -18.35 -14.89
N GLY A 166 15.19 -18.14 -14.63
CA GLY A 166 16.28 -18.82 -15.31
C GLY A 166 16.79 -20.06 -14.60
N TYR A 167 16.76 -20.06 -13.26
CA TYR A 167 17.37 -21.08 -12.41
C TYR A 167 16.42 -21.54 -11.29
N GLY A 168 15.10 -21.36 -11.45
CA GLY A 168 14.11 -21.66 -10.41
C GLY A 168 14.17 -23.09 -9.91
N GLY A 169 14.27 -24.08 -10.80
CA GLY A 169 14.36 -25.49 -10.43
C GLY A 169 15.64 -25.81 -9.67
N TRP A 170 16.79 -25.30 -10.14
CA TRP A 170 18.07 -25.46 -9.44
C TRP A 170 18.03 -24.83 -8.03
N ILE A 171 17.47 -23.63 -7.90
CA ILE A 171 17.34 -22.97 -6.59
C ILE A 171 16.49 -23.83 -5.64
N LEU A 172 15.36 -24.36 -6.12
CA LEU A 172 14.48 -25.21 -5.33
C LEU A 172 15.15 -26.54 -4.93
N GLU A 173 15.88 -27.18 -5.86
CA GLU A 173 16.67 -28.38 -5.58
C GLU A 173 17.76 -28.10 -4.53
N THR A 174 18.45 -26.96 -4.59
CA THR A 174 19.45 -26.59 -3.58
C THR A 174 18.86 -26.33 -2.19
N LEU A 175 17.57 -25.97 -2.12
CA LEU A 175 16.81 -25.86 -0.86
C LEU A 175 16.34 -27.23 -0.33
N GLY A 176 16.69 -28.33 -1.00
CA GLY A 176 16.37 -29.69 -0.59
C GLY A 176 14.98 -30.17 -1.03
N GLN A 177 14.34 -29.49 -1.99
CA GLN A 177 13.06 -29.93 -2.55
C GLN A 177 13.26 -31.10 -3.52
N ASP A 178 12.17 -31.85 -3.74
CA ASP A 178 12.16 -32.94 -4.70
C ASP A 178 12.49 -32.45 -6.13
N PRO A 179 13.41 -33.11 -6.87
CA PRO A 179 13.81 -32.65 -8.20
C PRO A 179 12.66 -32.58 -9.22
N ASP A 180 11.75 -33.55 -9.20
CA ASP A 180 10.65 -33.60 -10.17
C ASP A 180 9.65 -32.47 -9.90
N ALA A 181 9.32 -32.24 -8.62
CA ALA A 181 8.49 -31.10 -8.22
C ALA A 181 9.16 -29.75 -8.49
N SER A 182 10.48 -29.66 -8.34
CA SER A 182 11.26 -28.43 -8.54
C SER A 182 11.29 -28.00 -10.00
N GLN A 183 11.50 -28.93 -10.93
CA GLN A 183 11.48 -28.64 -12.36
C GLN A 183 10.07 -28.22 -12.83
N LEU A 184 9.03 -28.90 -12.33
CA LEU A 184 7.64 -28.52 -12.62
C LEU A 184 7.30 -27.14 -12.04
N ALA A 185 7.75 -26.83 -10.83
CA ALA A 185 7.55 -25.51 -10.21
C ALA A 185 8.23 -24.40 -11.03
N GLU A 186 9.41 -24.64 -11.60
CA GLU A 186 10.09 -23.68 -12.47
C GLU A 186 9.24 -23.32 -13.71
N THR A 187 8.64 -24.32 -14.38
CA THR A 187 7.76 -24.08 -15.54
C THR A 187 6.54 -23.26 -15.14
N TRP A 188 5.93 -23.56 -13.99
CA TRP A 188 4.80 -22.82 -13.45
C TRP A 188 5.18 -21.36 -13.12
N ILE A 189 6.30 -21.16 -12.44
CA ILE A 189 6.83 -19.85 -12.04
C ILE A 189 7.06 -18.96 -13.28
N ARG A 190 7.66 -19.50 -14.35
CA ARG A 190 7.90 -18.77 -15.60
C ARG A 190 6.62 -18.19 -16.19
N VAL A 191 5.53 -18.95 -16.17
CA VAL A 191 4.21 -18.47 -16.65
C VAL A 191 3.62 -17.46 -15.66
N TYR A 192 3.68 -17.76 -14.36
CA TYR A 192 3.10 -16.93 -13.29
C TYR A 192 3.66 -15.49 -13.29
N PHE A 193 4.93 -15.29 -13.62
CA PHE A 193 5.53 -13.95 -13.68
C PHE A 193 4.83 -12.98 -14.62
N LEU A 194 4.22 -13.47 -15.70
CA LEU A 194 3.43 -12.63 -16.61
C LEU A 194 2.19 -12.03 -15.92
N GLY A 195 1.74 -12.63 -14.81
CA GLY A 195 0.65 -12.16 -13.97
C GLY A 195 1.07 -11.13 -12.93
N VAL A 196 2.37 -11.00 -12.62
CA VAL A 196 2.84 -10.02 -11.61
C VAL A 196 2.59 -8.59 -12.06
N PHE A 197 2.78 -8.30 -13.35
CA PHE A 197 2.55 -6.96 -13.92
C PHE A 197 1.09 -6.47 -13.77
N PRO A 198 0.06 -7.23 -14.21
CA PRO A 198 -1.31 -6.79 -13.99
C PRO A 198 -1.69 -6.77 -12.51
N ASN A 199 -1.10 -7.65 -11.68
CA ASN A 199 -1.32 -7.62 -10.24
C ASN A 199 -0.89 -6.29 -9.62
N LEU A 200 0.32 -5.83 -9.97
CA LEU A 200 0.87 -4.57 -9.49
C LEU A 200 -0.02 -3.40 -9.91
N GLY A 201 -0.40 -3.34 -11.18
CA GLY A 201 -1.31 -2.31 -11.69
C GLY A 201 -2.63 -2.29 -10.92
N PHE A 202 -3.23 -3.47 -10.69
CA PHE A 202 -4.47 -3.60 -9.94
C PHE A 202 -4.31 -3.14 -8.47
N ARG A 203 -3.24 -3.53 -7.80
CA ARG A 203 -2.96 -3.17 -6.38
C ARG A 203 -2.64 -1.70 -6.18
N ILE A 204 -2.08 -1.02 -7.18
CA ILE A 204 -1.84 0.43 -7.13
C ILE A 204 -3.15 1.19 -7.35
N LEU A 205 -3.94 0.76 -8.34
CA LEU A 205 -5.28 1.30 -8.55
C LEU A 205 -6.18 1.07 -7.33
N LEU A 206 -5.95 -0.03 -6.60
CA LEU A 206 -6.60 -0.31 -5.30
C LEU A 206 -6.43 0.84 -4.33
N ARG A 207 -5.19 1.19 -4.07
CA ARG A 207 -4.85 2.24 -3.11
C ARG A 207 -5.31 3.61 -3.61
N PHE A 208 -5.18 3.84 -4.92
CA PHE A 208 -5.64 5.07 -5.56
C PHE A 208 -7.16 5.29 -5.41
N LEU A 209 -7.99 4.26 -5.57
CA LEU A 209 -9.45 4.37 -5.45
C LEU A 209 -9.92 4.31 -3.99
N LEU A 210 -9.26 3.52 -3.14
CA LEU A 210 -9.58 3.44 -1.71
C LEU A 210 -9.32 4.78 -1.00
N CYS A 211 -8.24 5.50 -1.32
CA CYS A 211 -7.99 6.82 -0.73
C CYS A 211 -9.06 7.86 -1.12
N GLN A 212 -9.82 7.61 -2.18
CA GLN A 212 -10.93 8.45 -2.64
C GLN A 212 -12.30 7.96 -2.17
N HIS A 213 -12.34 6.91 -1.33
CA HIS A 213 -13.54 6.26 -0.83
C HIS A 213 -14.45 5.68 -1.94
N GLN A 214 -13.87 5.18 -3.04
CA GLN A 214 -14.59 4.59 -4.16
C GLN A 214 -14.19 3.11 -4.41
N PRO A 215 -14.52 2.18 -3.50
CA PRO A 215 -14.10 0.78 -3.64
C PRO A 215 -14.94 -0.03 -4.63
N TRP A 216 -16.15 0.42 -4.99
CA TRP A 216 -17.12 -0.36 -5.76
C TRP A 216 -16.66 -0.84 -7.15
N PRO A 217 -15.99 0.00 -7.98
CA PRO A 217 -15.42 -0.46 -9.25
C PRO A 217 -14.51 -1.67 -9.09
N MET A 218 -13.80 -1.72 -7.97
CA MET A 218 -12.81 -2.73 -7.69
C MET A 218 -13.42 -4.04 -7.30
N VAL A 219 -14.44 -4.00 -6.44
CA VAL A 219 -15.24 -5.18 -6.07
C VAL A 219 -15.75 -5.88 -7.32
N ILE A 220 -16.33 -5.12 -8.26
CA ILE A 220 -16.84 -5.68 -9.52
C ILE A 220 -15.70 -6.28 -10.33
N SER A 221 -14.61 -5.52 -10.52
CA SER A 221 -13.47 -5.95 -11.33
C SER A 221 -12.68 -7.13 -10.74
N SER A 222 -12.74 -7.37 -9.43
CA SER A 222 -12.10 -8.54 -8.79
C SER A 222 -13.05 -9.72 -8.66
N ALA A 223 -14.30 -9.50 -8.23
CA ALA A 223 -15.24 -10.56 -7.94
C ALA A 223 -15.78 -11.23 -9.21
N VAL A 224 -16.10 -10.45 -10.25
CA VAL A 224 -16.62 -11.02 -11.51
C VAL A 224 -15.60 -11.97 -12.16
N PRO A 225 -14.32 -11.59 -12.35
CA PRO A 225 -13.34 -12.52 -12.89
C PRO A 225 -13.05 -13.70 -11.95
N CYS A 226 -12.99 -13.47 -10.63
CA CYS A 226 -12.73 -14.53 -9.66
C CYS A 226 -13.83 -15.60 -9.64
N PHE A 227 -15.11 -15.23 -9.53
CA PHE A 227 -16.18 -16.21 -9.35
C PHE A 227 -16.77 -16.75 -10.65
N LEU A 228 -16.76 -15.96 -11.74
CA LEU A 228 -17.37 -16.38 -13.00
C LEU A 228 -16.33 -16.88 -14.00
N LEU A 229 -15.26 -16.11 -14.24
CA LEU A 229 -14.32 -16.42 -15.32
C LEU A 229 -13.27 -17.44 -14.92
N HIS A 230 -12.71 -17.32 -13.71
CA HIS A 230 -11.62 -18.18 -13.26
C HIS A 230 -11.99 -19.68 -13.24
N PRO A 231 -13.16 -20.11 -12.71
CA PRO A 231 -13.54 -21.52 -12.75
C PRO A 231 -13.74 -22.05 -14.18
N ILE A 232 -14.22 -21.20 -15.11
CA ILE A 232 -14.36 -21.55 -16.53
C ILE A 232 -12.98 -21.76 -17.15
N LEU A 233 -12.04 -20.82 -16.91
CA LEU A 233 -10.66 -20.94 -17.37
C LEU A 233 -9.99 -22.21 -16.84
N LEU A 234 -10.13 -22.50 -15.54
CA LEU A 234 -9.57 -23.72 -14.94
C LEU A 234 -10.16 -24.99 -15.57
N ARG A 235 -11.48 -25.02 -15.81
CA ARG A 235 -12.16 -26.17 -16.42
C ARG A 235 -11.64 -26.49 -17.83
N HIS A 236 -11.20 -25.49 -18.57
CA HIS A 236 -10.71 -25.67 -19.94
C HIS A 236 -9.19 -25.84 -20.01
N LEU A 237 -8.42 -25.03 -19.28
CA LEU A 237 -6.96 -24.98 -19.41
C LEU A 237 -6.24 -26.10 -18.65
N VAL A 238 -6.73 -26.47 -17.46
CA VAL A 238 -6.06 -27.49 -16.63
C VAL A 238 -6.09 -28.88 -17.31
N PRO A 239 -7.21 -29.36 -17.88
CA PRO A 239 -7.21 -30.65 -18.58
C PRO A 239 -6.35 -30.68 -19.85
N THR A 240 -6.14 -29.53 -20.51
CA THR A 240 -5.41 -29.47 -21.77
C THR A 240 -3.91 -29.25 -21.60
N MET A 241 -3.50 -28.46 -20.61
CA MET A 241 -2.11 -28.02 -20.40
C MET A 241 -1.53 -28.47 -19.04
N GLY A 242 -2.30 -29.22 -18.24
CA GLY A 242 -1.86 -29.69 -16.92
C GLY A 242 -1.57 -28.54 -15.97
N LEU A 243 -0.42 -28.61 -15.31
CA LEU A 243 0.05 -27.63 -14.31
C LEU A 243 0.17 -26.21 -14.89
N GLU A 244 0.73 -26.06 -16.09
CA GLU A 244 0.90 -24.75 -16.75
C GLU A 244 -0.45 -24.07 -17.02
N GLY A 245 -1.48 -24.87 -17.30
CA GLY A 245 -2.85 -24.37 -17.48
C GLY A 245 -3.38 -23.64 -16.24
N SER A 246 -2.96 -24.05 -15.03
CA SER A 246 -3.33 -23.36 -13.79
C SER A 246 -2.66 -21.98 -13.67
N ALA A 247 -1.36 -21.89 -13.96
CA ALA A 247 -0.64 -20.61 -13.97
C ALA A 247 -1.26 -19.67 -15.00
N LEU A 248 -1.54 -20.17 -16.21
CA LEU A 248 -2.15 -19.37 -17.28
C LEU A 248 -3.55 -18.87 -16.89
N ALA A 249 -4.37 -19.71 -16.26
CA ALA A 249 -5.69 -19.30 -15.75
C ALA A 249 -5.58 -18.16 -14.73
N ILE A 250 -4.62 -18.24 -13.80
CA ILE A 250 -4.34 -17.18 -12.83
C ILE A 250 -3.93 -15.89 -13.55
N VAL A 251 -2.95 -15.97 -14.46
CA VAL A 251 -2.42 -14.81 -15.21
C VAL A 251 -3.53 -14.13 -16.01
N LEU A 252 -4.30 -14.90 -16.78
CA LEU A 252 -5.42 -14.37 -17.56
C LEU A 252 -6.48 -13.71 -16.68
N THR A 253 -6.81 -14.32 -15.54
CA THR A 253 -7.77 -13.74 -14.60
C THR A 253 -7.29 -12.38 -14.09
N GLN A 254 -6.01 -12.26 -13.75
CA GLN A 254 -5.43 -11.01 -13.27
C GLN A 254 -5.42 -9.92 -14.36
N TRP A 255 -5.06 -10.28 -15.60
CA TRP A 255 -5.15 -9.36 -16.74
C TRP A 255 -6.59 -8.89 -16.98
N ILE A 256 -7.55 -9.81 -16.96
CA ILE A 256 -8.97 -9.48 -17.14
C ILE A 256 -9.44 -8.56 -16.00
N SER A 257 -9.08 -8.83 -14.75
CA SER A 257 -9.41 -7.95 -13.61
C SER A 257 -8.87 -6.54 -13.81
N LEU A 258 -7.61 -6.40 -14.26
CA LEU A 258 -7.03 -5.09 -14.54
C LEU A 258 -7.74 -4.37 -15.69
N PHE A 259 -7.94 -5.05 -16.83
CA PHE A 259 -8.58 -4.43 -17.98
C PHE A 259 -10.04 -4.08 -17.72
N LEU A 260 -10.76 -4.92 -16.98
CA LEU A 260 -12.14 -4.63 -16.57
C LEU A 260 -12.18 -3.40 -15.65
N LEU A 261 -11.25 -3.27 -14.70
CA LEU A 261 -11.14 -2.08 -13.86
C LEU A 261 -10.88 -0.82 -14.70
N ILE A 262 -9.90 -0.88 -15.62
CA ILE A 262 -9.59 0.24 -16.52
C ILE A 262 -10.82 0.58 -17.37
N ALA A 263 -11.53 -0.41 -17.92
CA ALA A 263 -12.73 -0.19 -18.71
C ALA A 263 -13.84 0.51 -17.90
N ILE A 264 -14.06 0.08 -16.64
CA ILE A 264 -15.02 0.74 -15.74
C ILE A 264 -14.62 2.20 -15.51
N LEU A 265 -13.35 2.48 -15.26
CA LEU A 265 -12.84 3.83 -15.01
C LEU A 265 -12.90 4.74 -16.24
N VAL A 266 -12.74 4.19 -17.45
CA VAL A 266 -12.86 4.93 -18.72
C VAL A 266 -14.32 5.28 -19.02
N VAL A 267 -15.25 4.36 -18.80
CA VAL A 267 -16.68 4.59 -19.05
C VAL A 267 -17.30 5.50 -18.00
N LYS A 268 -16.91 5.34 -16.74
CA LYS A 268 -17.33 6.17 -15.62
C LYS A 268 -16.12 6.54 -14.79
N PRO A 269 -15.52 7.73 -15.00
CA PRO A 269 -14.48 8.21 -14.10
C PRO A 269 -15.12 8.51 -12.73
N MET A 270 -15.03 7.54 -11.83
CA MET A 270 -15.51 7.67 -10.44
C MET A 270 -14.46 8.30 -9.53
N HIS A 271 -13.27 8.59 -10.07
CA HIS A 271 -12.22 9.33 -9.37
C HIS A 271 -12.43 10.84 -9.52
N LYS A 272 -11.92 11.63 -8.56
CA LYS A 272 -11.88 13.08 -8.73
C LYS A 272 -10.96 13.43 -9.90
N SER A 273 -11.44 14.27 -10.83
CA SER A 273 -10.69 14.66 -12.04
C SER A 273 -9.34 15.33 -11.72
N GLU A 274 -9.23 15.99 -10.58
CA GLU A 274 -8.00 16.67 -10.12
C GLU A 274 -6.91 15.69 -9.67
N THR A 275 -7.26 14.44 -9.39
CA THR A 275 -6.32 13.41 -8.92
C THR A 275 -5.48 12.83 -10.06
N TRP A 276 -5.95 12.96 -11.30
CA TRP A 276 -5.29 12.43 -12.49
C TRP A 276 -5.36 13.44 -13.65
N PRO A 277 -4.44 14.42 -13.71
CA PRO A 277 -4.40 15.42 -14.78
C PRO A 277 -3.98 14.86 -16.16
N GLY A 278 -3.72 13.55 -16.25
CA GLY A 278 -3.32 12.86 -17.47
C GLY A 278 -1.85 12.42 -17.47
N LEU A 279 -1.46 11.67 -18.51
CA LEU A 279 -0.12 11.10 -18.65
C LEU A 279 0.80 12.03 -19.48
N SER A 280 1.07 13.24 -18.98
CA SER A 280 2.08 14.11 -19.62
C SER A 280 3.49 13.63 -19.25
N TRP A 281 4.42 13.66 -20.22
CA TRP A 281 5.82 13.29 -19.97
C TRP A 281 6.46 14.14 -18.86
N LEU A 282 6.09 15.43 -18.78
CA LEU A 282 6.57 16.32 -17.72
C LEU A 282 6.08 15.86 -16.34
N TYR A 283 4.80 15.48 -16.25
CA TYR A 283 4.18 14.97 -15.03
C TYR A 283 4.83 13.67 -14.54
N VAL A 284 5.13 12.75 -15.46
CA VAL A 284 5.86 11.50 -15.16
C VAL A 284 7.28 11.80 -14.67
N LYS A 285 7.98 12.75 -15.32
CA LYS A 285 9.34 13.15 -14.93
C LYS A 285 9.37 13.77 -13.53
N GLU A 286 8.39 14.61 -13.20
CA GLU A 286 8.25 15.19 -11.86
C GLU A 286 7.90 14.14 -10.81
N ALA A 287 7.00 13.21 -11.14
CA ALA A 287 6.66 12.09 -10.26
C ALA A 287 7.90 11.24 -9.92
N LEU A 288 8.78 11.02 -10.91
CA LEU A 288 10.02 10.24 -10.82
C LEU A 288 11.25 11.07 -10.44
N ALA A 289 11.07 12.28 -9.89
CA ALA A 289 12.19 13.03 -9.34
C ALA A 289 12.93 12.19 -8.29
N VAL A 290 14.27 12.23 -8.32
CA VAL A 290 15.15 11.36 -7.52
C VAL A 290 14.89 11.52 -6.02
N GLY A 291 14.74 12.76 -5.54
CA GLY A 291 14.52 13.03 -4.11
C GLY A 291 13.25 12.36 -3.55
N PRO A 292 12.05 12.66 -4.08
CA PRO A 292 10.81 12.01 -3.67
C PRO A 292 10.80 10.49 -3.88
N SER A 293 11.44 10.00 -4.95
CA SER A 293 11.54 8.56 -5.24
C SER A 293 12.39 7.83 -4.22
N LEU A 294 13.51 8.42 -3.77
CA LEU A 294 14.35 7.87 -2.70
C LEU A 294 13.63 7.86 -1.35
N LYS A 295 12.86 8.91 -1.04
CA LYS A 295 12.01 8.91 0.18
C LYS A 295 10.96 7.81 0.13
N PHE A 296 10.31 7.62 -1.01
CA PHE A 296 9.35 6.53 -1.20
C PHE A 296 10.04 5.17 -1.05
N LEU A 297 11.19 4.96 -1.70
CA LEU A 297 11.98 3.74 -1.60
C LEU A 297 12.38 3.45 -0.14
N HIS A 298 12.80 4.45 0.62
CA HIS A 298 13.16 4.28 2.03
C HIS A 298 11.96 3.80 2.87
N LEU A 299 10.77 4.38 2.65
CA LEU A 299 9.53 3.92 3.28
C LEU A 299 9.16 2.50 2.84
N SER A 300 9.29 2.19 1.55
CA SER A 300 9.03 0.87 1.00
C SER A 300 9.94 -0.21 1.61
N VAL A 301 11.22 0.09 1.86
CA VAL A 301 12.13 -0.86 2.54
C VAL A 301 11.63 -1.18 3.95
N GLY A 302 11.19 -0.17 4.71
CA GLY A 302 10.58 -0.40 6.03
C GLY A 302 9.32 -1.27 5.95
N GLY A 303 8.47 -1.04 4.95
CA GLY A 303 7.29 -1.85 4.69
C GLY A 303 7.62 -3.31 4.33
N ILE A 304 8.64 -3.54 3.51
CA ILE A 304 9.12 -4.88 3.16
C ILE A 304 9.68 -5.59 4.39
N MET A 305 10.44 -4.89 5.24
CA MET A 305 10.95 -5.49 6.48
C MET A 305 9.82 -5.92 7.43
N SER A 306 8.68 -5.22 7.43
CA SER A 306 7.50 -5.65 8.19
C SER A 306 6.89 -6.96 7.66
N MET A 307 7.13 -7.32 6.39
CA MET A 307 6.64 -8.57 5.80
C MET A 307 7.46 -9.80 6.20
N ASN A 308 8.52 -9.64 6.99
CA ASN A 308 9.29 -10.77 7.53
C ASN A 308 8.41 -11.77 8.29
N GLU A 309 7.36 -11.30 8.97
CA GLU A 309 6.38 -12.18 9.62
C GLU A 309 5.70 -13.12 8.61
N TRP A 310 5.32 -12.60 7.44
CA TRP A 310 4.74 -13.41 6.38
C TRP A 310 5.75 -14.44 5.88
N TRP A 311 7.02 -14.08 5.73
CA TRP A 311 8.07 -15.04 5.35
C TRP A 311 8.22 -16.17 6.36
N PHE A 312 8.12 -15.88 7.66
CA PHE A 312 8.17 -16.93 8.69
C PHE A 312 7.00 -17.91 8.59
N PHE A 313 5.79 -17.45 8.32
CA PHE A 313 4.63 -18.34 8.14
C PHE A 313 4.72 -19.21 6.90
N GLU A 314 5.31 -18.67 5.84
CA GLU A 314 5.49 -19.39 4.58
C GLU A 314 6.55 -20.51 4.77
N ILE A 315 7.60 -20.27 5.58
CA ILE A 315 8.72 -21.21 5.80
C ILE A 315 8.39 -22.37 6.76
N MET A 316 7.45 -22.17 7.70
CA MET A 316 7.03 -23.21 8.67
C MET A 316 6.13 -24.28 8.05
#